data_AF-A0A7J8PV81-F1
#
_entry.id   AF-A0A7J8PV81-F1
#
_cell.length_a   1.000
_cell.length_b   1.000
_cell.length_c   1.000
_cell.angle_alpha   90.00
_cell.angle_beta   90.00
_cell.angle_gamma   90.00
#
_symmetry.space_group_name_H-M   'P 1'
#
loop_
_entity.id
_entity.type
_entity.pdbx_description
1 polymer ?
#
loop_
_entity_poly.entity_id
_entity_poly.type
_entity_poly.pdbx_seq_one_letter_code
_entity_poly.pdbx_strand_id
1 'polypeptide(L)'
;GAFPVRSGESPLTATSLQNCSVKATLDCQQPVVRIDDSLSPASLDSVVIAERDTRSEKYPSTSPINSVECLEADQLIQDVHSTEHDNDFTGTQYVPVYVKLSTGVINNFCQLADPDGVRQELSHMNSLNVDGVIVDCWWGIVECWNPQKYVWSGYRELFNYIREFKMKIQVVMAFHEYGRTDSADVLISLPNWILEIGKENQDIFFTDREGRRTTEFLSWGIDKERVLNGRTGVEVYFDFMRSFRTEFDDLFAEGLISAVEIGLGPSGELRYPSFSERMGWRYPGIGLGVNSKTQLDQSPLLSK
;
A
#
# COMPACT_ATOMS: atom_id res chain seq x y z
N GLY A 1 36.62 -37.68 -46.15
CA GLY A 1 37.77 -36.74 -46.11
C GLY A 1 37.22 -35.38 -45.73
N ALA A 2 37.55 -34.81 -44.57
CA ALA A 2 38.86 -34.27 -44.14
C ALA A 2 39.00 -32.78 -44.51
N PHE A 3 38.68 -31.93 -43.50
CA PHE A 3 39.20 -30.61 -43.02
C PHE A 3 40.32 -29.87 -43.78
N PRO A 4 40.61 -28.55 -43.52
CA PRO A 4 40.41 -27.74 -42.27
C PRO A 4 39.85 -26.30 -42.51
N VAL A 5 39.48 -25.39 -41.57
CA VAL A 5 39.93 -24.88 -40.23
C VAL A 5 41.22 -24.04 -40.19
N ARG A 6 41.08 -22.71 -39.98
CA ARG A 6 41.83 -21.79 -39.06
C ARG A 6 41.39 -20.33 -39.31
N SER A 7 40.99 -19.48 -38.35
CA SER A 7 41.63 -18.91 -37.13
C SER A 7 42.62 -17.77 -37.42
N GLY A 8 42.34 -16.58 -36.85
CA GLY A 8 43.25 -15.44 -36.63
C GLY A 8 42.52 -14.42 -35.74
N GLU A 9 42.76 -14.41 -34.42
CA GLU A 9 43.75 -13.63 -33.66
C GLU A 9 43.17 -12.33 -33.07
N SER A 10 43.11 -12.28 -31.73
CA SER A 10 43.04 -11.05 -30.91
C SER A 10 44.40 -10.35 -30.86
N PRO A 11 44.46 -9.11 -30.34
CA PRO A 11 45.11 -8.97 -29.02
C PRO A 11 44.45 -7.96 -28.07
N LEU A 12 44.53 -8.31 -26.78
CA LEU A 12 44.41 -7.45 -25.61
C LEU A 12 45.69 -6.61 -25.47
N THR A 13 45.59 -5.37 -24.98
CA THR A 13 46.64 -4.74 -24.15
C THR A 13 46.04 -3.77 -23.13
N ALA A 14 46.56 -3.88 -21.91
CA ALA A 14 46.31 -3.06 -20.74
C ALA A 14 47.36 -1.93 -20.61
N THR A 15 47.05 -0.86 -19.87
CA THR A 15 47.98 0.05 -19.15
C THR A 15 47.12 1.05 -18.34
N SER A 16 47.01 0.95 -17.01
CA SER A 16 47.86 1.52 -15.95
C SER A 16 47.79 3.05 -15.75
N LEU A 17 47.14 3.43 -14.64
CA LEU A 17 47.30 4.56 -13.71
C LEU A 17 48.34 5.67 -14.02
N GLN A 18 47.91 6.93 -13.90
CA GLN A 18 48.72 7.97 -13.24
C GLN A 18 47.89 9.14 -12.66
N ASN A 19 48.27 9.52 -11.44
CA ASN A 19 47.82 10.68 -10.66
C ASN A 19 48.20 12.02 -11.32
N CYS A 20 47.36 13.05 -11.13
CA CYS A 20 47.81 14.44 -11.07
C CYS A 20 47.03 15.21 -10.00
N SER A 21 47.79 15.78 -9.06
CA SER A 21 47.39 16.68 -7.98
C SER A 21 47.48 18.13 -8.45
N VAL A 22 46.48 18.96 -8.17
CA VAL A 22 46.63 20.42 -8.07
C VAL A 22 45.74 20.95 -6.93
N LYS A 23 46.32 21.84 -6.13
CA LYS A 23 45.83 22.44 -4.87
C LYS A 23 45.57 23.93 -5.10
N ALA A 24 44.44 24.48 -4.61
CA ALA A 24 44.19 25.88 -4.19
C ALA A 24 42.73 25.96 -3.68
N THR A 25 42.39 26.06 -2.39
CA THR A 25 42.41 27.21 -1.44
C THR A 25 41.59 28.44 -1.87
N LEU A 26 40.34 28.58 -1.39
CA LEU A 26 39.89 29.60 -0.41
C LEU A 26 38.35 29.59 -0.21
N ASP A 27 37.94 29.70 1.06
CA ASP A 27 36.72 30.26 1.66
C ASP A 27 35.36 30.25 0.93
N CYS A 28 34.34 29.63 1.56
CA CYS A 28 33.20 30.35 2.15
C CYS A 28 32.15 29.40 2.79
N GLN A 29 31.96 29.57 4.10
CA GLN A 29 30.73 29.46 4.91
C GLN A 29 29.79 28.24 4.79
N GLN A 30 29.71 27.47 5.89
CA GLN A 30 28.58 26.61 6.23
C GLN A 30 27.45 27.41 6.90
N PRO A 31 26.17 27.21 6.57
CA PRO A 31 25.07 27.70 7.39
C PRO A 31 24.78 26.69 8.51
N VAL A 32 25.04 27.12 9.75
CA VAL A 32 24.55 26.51 10.98
C VAL A 32 23.04 26.75 11.05
N VAL A 33 22.24 25.70 10.87
CA VAL A 33 20.81 25.74 11.21
C VAL A 33 20.66 25.17 12.62
N ARG A 34 20.25 26.03 13.54
CA ARG A 34 19.98 25.72 14.93
C ARG A 34 18.72 24.87 15.02
N ILE A 35 18.80 23.76 15.73
CA ILE A 35 17.66 22.92 16.10
C ILE A 35 17.00 23.60 17.30
N ASP A 36 15.72 23.91 17.16
CA ASP A 36 14.86 24.43 18.21
C ASP A 36 14.28 23.23 18.97
N ASP A 37 14.82 22.97 20.16
CA ASP A 37 14.31 21.99 21.12
C ASP A 37 13.14 22.61 21.88
N SER A 38 11.92 22.46 21.36
CA SER A 38 10.73 22.59 22.19
C SER A 38 9.54 21.82 21.64
N LEU A 39 8.71 21.33 22.58
CA LEU A 39 7.40 20.69 22.45
C LEU A 39 7.39 19.15 22.50
N SER A 40 7.59 18.63 23.72
CA SER A 40 6.94 17.38 24.17
C SER A 40 5.45 17.65 24.47
N PRO A 41 4.49 16.82 24.01
CA PRO A 41 3.14 16.86 24.56
C PRO A 41 3.05 16.03 25.84
N ALA A 42 2.47 16.66 26.86
CA ALA A 42 2.29 16.13 28.20
C ALA A 42 1.28 14.97 28.27
N SER A 43 1.55 14.10 29.25
CA SER A 43 0.71 13.02 29.77
C SER A 43 -0.73 13.46 30.06
N LEU A 44 -1.71 12.66 29.63
CA LEU A 44 -3.10 12.77 30.10
C LEU A 44 -3.31 11.75 31.24
N ASP A 45 -3.47 12.31 32.43
CA ASP A 45 -3.82 11.61 33.66
C ASP A 45 -5.25 11.04 33.59
N SER A 46 -5.38 9.80 34.07
CA SER A 46 -6.62 9.08 34.27
C SER A 46 -7.40 9.64 35.46
N VAL A 47 -8.62 10.14 35.23
CA VAL A 47 -9.56 10.46 36.31
C VAL A 47 -10.46 9.26 36.59
N VAL A 48 -10.19 8.60 37.72
CA VAL A 48 -11.06 7.59 38.35
C VAL A 48 -11.95 8.32 39.35
N ILE A 49 -13.28 8.23 39.23
CA ILE A 49 -14.20 8.63 40.30
C ILE A 49 -14.92 7.39 40.81
N ALA A 50 -14.72 7.14 42.10
CA ALA A 50 -15.24 6.03 42.86
C ALA A 50 -16.70 6.21 43.27
N GLU A 51 -17.39 5.07 43.42
CA GLU A 51 -18.74 4.93 43.98
C GLU A 51 -18.84 5.44 45.44
N ARG A 52 -20.00 6.00 45.80
CA ARG A 52 -20.55 5.86 47.15
C ARG A 52 -22.07 5.90 47.18
N ASP A 53 -22.57 4.94 47.94
CA ASP A 53 -23.93 4.44 48.19
C ASP A 53 -24.76 5.37 49.11
N THR A 54 -26.10 5.36 49.01
CA THR A 54 -27.10 5.43 50.13
C THR A 54 -28.58 5.62 49.69
N ARG A 55 -29.34 4.52 49.75
CA ARG A 55 -30.63 4.27 50.48
C ARG A 55 -31.81 5.28 50.48
N SER A 56 -32.88 4.93 49.73
CA SER A 56 -34.35 4.84 50.02
C SER A 56 -35.10 5.73 51.04
N GLU A 57 -36.26 6.29 50.59
CA GLU A 57 -37.58 6.59 51.25
C GLU A 57 -38.12 8.00 50.84
N LYS A 58 -39.40 8.36 50.62
CA LYS A 58 -40.74 7.77 50.38
C LYS A 58 -41.71 8.96 50.09
N TYR A 59 -42.66 8.79 49.16
CA TYR A 59 -43.68 9.72 48.58
C TYR A 59 -44.68 10.42 49.56
N PRO A 60 -45.41 11.51 49.21
CA PRO A 60 -46.57 11.53 48.26
C PRO A 60 -46.63 12.73 47.29
N SER A 61 -46.88 12.51 45.99
CA SER A 61 -48.19 12.36 45.30
C SER A 61 -48.91 13.68 45.02
N THR A 62 -48.87 14.09 43.75
CA THR A 62 -50.07 14.47 42.98
C THR A 62 -49.84 14.13 41.51
N SER A 63 -50.44 13.04 41.05
CA SER A 63 -50.79 12.82 39.63
C SER A 63 -52.32 12.83 39.52
N PRO A 64 -52.87 13.13 38.34
CA PRO A 64 -53.42 12.00 37.61
C PRO A 64 -53.10 11.97 36.11
N ILE A 65 -52.92 10.72 35.69
CA ILE A 65 -52.70 10.11 34.38
C ILE A 65 -53.80 10.43 33.35
N ASN A 66 -53.40 10.66 32.10
CA ASN A 66 -53.91 10.07 30.83
C ASN A 66 -53.16 10.78 29.68
N SER A 67 -52.63 10.18 28.62
CA SER A 67 -52.75 8.83 28.05
C SER A 67 -51.51 8.52 27.21
N VAL A 68 -51.29 7.22 27.00
CA VAL A 68 -50.32 6.60 26.10
C VAL A 68 -50.49 7.14 24.68
N GLU A 69 -49.41 7.62 24.07
CA GLU A 69 -49.28 7.65 22.61
C GLU A 69 -47.86 7.26 22.26
N CYS A 70 -47.65 5.94 22.11
CA CYS A 70 -46.55 5.43 21.32
C CYS A 70 -46.75 5.98 19.91
N LEU A 71 -45.88 6.91 19.48
CA LEU A 71 -45.91 7.41 18.11
C LEU A 71 -45.75 6.21 17.17
N GLU A 72 -46.82 5.89 16.46
CA GLU A 72 -46.82 4.89 15.39
C GLU A 72 -45.78 5.29 14.34
N ALA A 73 -45.08 4.29 13.82
CA ALA A 73 -44.02 4.44 12.80
C ALA A 73 -44.46 5.24 11.56
N ASP A 74 -45.77 5.43 11.38
CA ASP A 74 -46.36 6.17 10.27
C ASP A 74 -46.18 7.71 10.37
N GLN A 75 -45.99 8.27 11.57
CA GLN A 75 -45.69 9.72 11.71
C GLN A 75 -44.24 10.06 11.34
N LEU A 76 -43.30 9.12 11.51
CA LEU A 76 -41.92 9.26 11.04
C LEU A 76 -41.81 9.12 9.51
N ILE A 77 -42.83 8.54 8.85
CA ILE A 77 -42.86 8.36 7.39
C ILE A 77 -43.46 9.60 6.70
N GLN A 78 -44.31 10.38 7.37
CA GLN A 78 -44.88 11.61 6.78
C GLN A 78 -43.91 12.80 6.75
N ASP A 79 -42.94 12.87 7.67
CA ASP A 79 -41.86 13.86 7.60
C ASP A 79 -40.85 13.57 6.48
N VAL A 80 -40.81 12.34 5.94
CA VAL A 80 -39.97 11.98 4.79
C VAL A 80 -40.62 12.39 3.46
N HIS A 81 -41.94 12.57 3.43
CA HIS A 81 -42.68 12.87 2.19
C HIS A 81 -43.02 14.35 1.99
N SER A 82 -42.58 15.25 2.88
CA SER A 82 -42.99 16.67 2.88
C SER A 82 -41.85 17.68 2.75
N THR A 83 -40.63 17.22 2.49
CA THR A 83 -39.51 18.09 2.10
C THR A 83 -38.92 17.59 0.80
N GLU A 84 -39.46 18.09 -0.32
CA GLU A 84 -38.63 18.39 -1.48
C GLU A 84 -37.61 19.45 -1.04
N HIS A 85 -36.61 19.03 -0.27
CA HIS A 85 -35.34 19.74 -0.29
C HIS A 85 -34.82 19.53 -1.71
N ASP A 86 -35.11 20.51 -2.58
CA ASP A 86 -34.22 20.79 -3.70
C ASP A 86 -32.81 20.71 -3.12
N ASN A 87 -32.07 19.70 -3.56
CA ASN A 87 -30.71 19.41 -3.14
C ASN A 87 -29.81 20.55 -3.64
N ASP A 88 -29.92 21.72 -3.01
CA ASP A 88 -29.23 22.93 -3.38
C ASP A 88 -27.78 22.83 -2.93
N PHE A 89 -26.99 22.10 -3.72
CA PHE A 89 -25.55 21.93 -3.53
C PHE A 89 -24.74 23.11 -4.09
N THR A 90 -25.39 24.21 -4.51
CA THR A 90 -24.74 25.34 -5.21
C THR A 90 -23.67 26.08 -4.37
N GLY A 91 -23.60 25.81 -3.07
CA GLY A 91 -22.55 26.31 -2.16
C GLY A 91 -21.58 25.25 -1.62
N THR A 92 -21.69 23.98 -2.00
CA THR A 92 -20.80 22.92 -1.50
C THR A 92 -19.51 22.84 -2.31
N GLN A 93 -18.40 22.58 -1.62
CA GLN A 93 -17.10 22.43 -2.27
C GLN A 93 -17.11 21.18 -3.16
N TYR A 94 -16.57 21.32 -4.38
CA TYR A 94 -16.44 20.21 -5.31
C TYR A 94 -15.61 19.06 -4.70
N VAL A 95 -16.14 17.85 -4.77
CA VAL A 95 -15.47 16.63 -4.32
C VAL A 95 -15.06 15.83 -5.56
N PRO A 96 -13.75 15.63 -5.80
CA PRO A 96 -13.30 14.93 -7.00
C PRO A 96 -13.60 13.44 -6.93
N VAL A 97 -14.00 12.87 -8.06
CA VAL A 97 -14.35 11.46 -8.22
C VAL A 97 -13.27 10.76 -9.03
N TYR A 98 -12.74 9.67 -8.47
CA TYR A 98 -11.75 8.82 -9.11
C TYR A 98 -12.31 7.42 -9.33
N VAL A 99 -11.94 6.80 -10.44
CA VAL A 99 -12.33 5.42 -10.76
C VAL A 99 -11.12 4.50 -10.72
N LYS A 100 -11.22 3.41 -9.96
CA LYS A 100 -10.16 2.40 -9.91
C LYS A 100 -10.20 1.52 -11.17
N LEU A 101 -9.08 1.46 -11.89
CA LEU A 101 -8.96 0.58 -13.05
C LEU A 101 -8.93 -0.89 -12.63
N SER A 102 -9.36 -1.76 -13.54
CA SER A 102 -9.30 -3.21 -13.33
C SER A 102 -7.89 -3.68 -12.98
N THR A 103 -7.77 -4.54 -11.97
CA THR A 103 -6.50 -5.12 -11.52
C THR A 103 -5.73 -5.82 -12.66
N GLY A 104 -6.43 -6.36 -13.65
CA GLY A 104 -5.85 -7.05 -14.80
C GLY A 104 -5.38 -6.15 -15.94
N VAL A 105 -5.40 -4.82 -15.77
CA VAL A 105 -5.01 -3.86 -16.82
C VAL A 105 -3.55 -4.06 -17.26
N ILE A 106 -2.66 -4.36 -16.31
CA ILE A 106 -1.28 -4.78 -16.58
C ILE A 106 -1.15 -6.28 -16.28
N ASN A 107 -0.63 -7.03 -17.25
CA ASN A 107 -0.41 -8.47 -17.09
C ASN A 107 0.87 -8.79 -16.30
N ASN A 108 1.07 -10.06 -15.96
CA ASN A 108 2.24 -10.55 -15.20
C ASN A 108 3.60 -10.36 -15.92
N PHE A 109 3.62 -9.95 -17.19
CA PHE A 109 4.82 -9.61 -17.95
C PHE A 109 5.06 -8.09 -18.01
N CYS A 110 4.34 -7.30 -17.22
CA CYS A 110 4.36 -5.84 -17.23
C CYS A 110 4.02 -5.25 -18.61
N GLN A 111 2.98 -5.79 -19.25
CA GLN A 111 2.43 -5.30 -20.51
C GLN A 111 0.96 -4.93 -20.33
N LEU A 112 0.51 -3.92 -21.08
CA LEU A 112 -0.89 -3.52 -21.13
C LEU A 112 -1.72 -4.62 -21.82
N ALA A 113 -2.70 -5.20 -21.13
CA ALA A 113 -3.39 -6.41 -21.58
C ALA A 113 -4.34 -6.17 -22.76
N ASP A 114 -5.09 -5.07 -22.75
CA ASP A 114 -6.03 -4.66 -23.80
C ASP A 114 -5.94 -3.15 -24.06
N PRO A 115 -4.96 -2.70 -24.86
CA PRO A 115 -4.75 -1.28 -25.12
C PRO A 115 -5.98 -0.56 -25.69
N ASP A 116 -6.71 -1.21 -26.60
CA ASP A 116 -7.88 -0.63 -27.26
C ASP A 116 -9.07 -0.53 -26.30
N GLY A 117 -9.34 -1.59 -25.52
CA GLY A 117 -10.40 -1.59 -24.51
C GLY A 117 -10.15 -0.55 -23.42
N VAL A 118 -8.89 -0.44 -22.94
CA VAL A 118 -8.49 0.59 -21.95
C VAL A 118 -8.71 2.00 -22.51
N ARG A 119 -8.33 2.26 -23.76
CA ARG A 119 -8.59 3.57 -24.40
C ARG A 119 -10.08 3.90 -24.46
N GLN A 120 -10.92 2.91 -24.79
CA GLN A 120 -12.38 3.10 -24.81
C GLN A 120 -12.93 3.39 -23.42
N GLU A 121 -12.49 2.65 -22.40
CA GLU A 121 -12.88 2.85 -21.00
C GLU A 121 -12.50 4.26 -20.50
N LEU A 122 -11.25 4.69 -20.74
CA LEU A 122 -10.79 6.04 -20.42
C LEU A 122 -11.61 7.12 -21.16
N SER A 123 -11.92 6.90 -22.44
CA SER A 123 -12.76 7.82 -23.21
C SER A 123 -14.17 7.96 -22.63
N HIS A 124 -14.76 6.86 -22.14
CA HIS A 124 -16.08 6.88 -21.50
C HIS A 124 -16.02 7.57 -20.14
N MET A 125 -15.02 7.31 -19.31
CA MET A 125 -14.87 7.99 -18.02
C MET A 125 -14.67 9.51 -18.20
N ASN A 126 -13.90 9.90 -19.22
CA ASN A 126 -13.69 11.30 -19.54
C ASN A 126 -15.00 11.99 -19.99
N SER A 127 -15.88 11.31 -20.74
CA SER A 127 -17.19 11.89 -21.12
C SER A 127 -18.16 12.03 -19.95
N LEU A 128 -17.94 11.28 -18.88
CA LEU A 128 -18.67 11.38 -17.60
C LEU A 128 -18.08 12.43 -16.65
N ASN A 129 -17.03 13.15 -17.05
CA ASN A 129 -16.31 14.13 -16.24
C ASN A 129 -15.71 13.55 -14.95
N VAL A 130 -15.18 12.33 -15.01
CA VAL A 130 -14.37 11.74 -13.93
C VAL A 130 -13.05 12.50 -13.83
N ASP A 131 -12.62 12.89 -12.62
CA ASP A 131 -11.40 13.69 -12.39
C ASP A 131 -10.11 12.92 -12.66
N GLY A 132 -10.13 11.62 -12.39
CA GLY A 132 -8.94 10.79 -12.48
C GLY A 132 -9.20 9.31 -12.29
N VAL A 133 -8.12 8.55 -12.36
CA VAL A 133 -8.13 7.10 -12.17
C VAL A 133 -7.18 6.67 -11.06
N ILE A 134 -7.51 5.57 -10.41
CA ILE A 134 -6.64 4.89 -9.44
C ILE A 134 -6.02 3.68 -10.12
N VAL A 135 -4.70 3.54 -10.04
CA VAL A 135 -3.95 2.43 -10.65
C VAL A 135 -3.06 1.75 -9.60
N ASP A 136 -3.21 0.43 -9.47
CA ASP A 136 -2.31 -0.37 -8.64
C ASP A 136 -1.01 -0.68 -9.39
N CYS A 137 0.11 -0.18 -8.85
CA CYS A 137 1.46 -0.53 -9.25
C CYS A 137 1.93 -1.75 -8.45
N TRP A 138 1.77 -2.94 -9.03
CA TRP A 138 2.04 -4.22 -8.39
C TRP A 138 3.54 -4.51 -8.30
N TRP A 139 4.03 -4.65 -7.08
CA TRP A 139 5.43 -5.00 -6.83
C TRP A 139 5.82 -6.32 -7.49
N GLY A 140 4.94 -7.33 -7.38
CA GLY A 140 5.11 -8.65 -7.99
C GLY A 140 5.24 -8.66 -9.51
N ILE A 141 4.71 -7.65 -10.19
CA ILE A 141 4.81 -7.50 -11.65
C ILE A 141 6.11 -6.76 -12.00
N VAL A 142 6.33 -5.61 -11.35
CA VAL A 142 7.39 -4.67 -11.72
C VAL A 142 8.79 -5.18 -11.36
N GLU A 143 8.97 -5.82 -10.19
CA GLU A 143 10.26 -6.37 -9.74
C GLU A 143 10.22 -7.92 -9.69
N CYS A 144 9.44 -8.54 -10.58
CA CYS A 144 9.06 -9.96 -10.53
C CYS A 144 10.25 -10.93 -10.37
N TRP A 145 11.25 -10.83 -11.25
CA TRP A 145 12.25 -11.88 -11.43
C TRP A 145 13.52 -11.69 -10.63
N ASN A 146 14.01 -10.45 -10.56
CA ASN A 146 15.32 -10.17 -10.01
C ASN A 146 15.26 -8.92 -9.11
N PRO A 147 15.96 -8.94 -7.95
CA PRO A 147 16.03 -7.78 -7.09
C PRO A 147 16.65 -6.58 -7.85
N GLN A 148 16.05 -5.42 -7.67
CA GLN A 148 16.44 -4.13 -8.27
C GLN A 148 16.40 -4.09 -9.81
N LYS A 149 15.65 -5.00 -10.44
CA LYS A 149 15.36 -4.97 -11.88
C LYS A 149 13.89 -4.64 -12.08
N TYR A 150 13.61 -3.35 -12.12
CA TYR A 150 12.26 -2.80 -12.27
C TYR A 150 11.89 -2.67 -13.75
N VAL A 151 10.71 -3.20 -14.10
CA VAL A 151 10.11 -3.04 -15.44
C VAL A 151 8.85 -2.20 -15.28
N TRP A 152 8.82 -1.05 -15.94
CA TRP A 152 7.70 -0.10 -15.86
C TRP A 152 7.01 0.14 -17.21
N SER A 153 7.41 -0.58 -18.27
CA SER A 153 6.97 -0.31 -19.64
C SER A 153 5.45 -0.34 -19.83
N GLY A 154 4.75 -1.33 -19.26
CA GLY A 154 3.29 -1.41 -19.32
C GLY A 154 2.61 -0.26 -18.58
N TYR A 155 3.11 0.10 -17.40
CA TYR A 155 2.61 1.26 -16.64
C TYR A 155 2.88 2.59 -17.37
N ARG A 156 4.03 2.71 -18.03
CA ARG A 156 4.37 3.86 -18.87
C ARG A 156 3.38 4.04 -20.01
N GLU A 157 3.07 2.97 -20.73
CA GLU A 157 2.09 2.99 -21.80
C GLU A 157 0.71 3.40 -21.28
N LEU A 158 0.25 2.77 -20.19
CA LEU A 158 -1.02 3.09 -19.55
C LEU A 158 -1.10 4.57 -19.11
N PHE A 159 -0.07 5.08 -18.45
CA PHE A 159 -0.04 6.47 -17.99
C PHE A 159 0.00 7.45 -19.14
N ASN A 160 0.64 7.10 -20.27
CA ASN A 160 0.56 7.92 -21.49
C ASN A 160 -0.87 7.98 -22.04
N TYR A 161 -1.62 6.88 -22.02
CA TYR A 161 -3.03 6.92 -22.43
C TYR A 161 -3.85 7.81 -21.50
N ILE A 162 -3.70 7.66 -20.18
CA ILE A 162 -4.41 8.51 -19.20
C ILE A 162 -4.05 10.00 -19.40
N ARG A 163 -2.77 10.28 -19.68
CA ARG A 163 -2.28 11.62 -20.00
C ARG A 163 -2.94 12.22 -21.24
N GLU A 164 -3.14 11.43 -22.31
CA GLU A 164 -3.85 11.88 -23.52
C GLU A 164 -5.29 12.34 -23.21
N PHE A 165 -5.97 11.67 -22.28
CA PHE A 165 -7.31 12.05 -21.80
C PHE A 165 -7.30 13.15 -20.73
N LYS A 166 -6.12 13.65 -20.31
CA LYS A 166 -5.95 14.72 -19.32
C LYS A 166 -6.55 14.41 -17.94
N MET A 167 -6.70 13.14 -17.61
CA MET A 167 -7.20 12.68 -16.31
C MET A 167 -6.05 12.62 -15.29
N LYS A 168 -6.35 12.86 -14.01
CA LYS A 168 -5.36 12.69 -12.94
C LYS A 168 -5.10 11.21 -12.64
N ILE A 169 -3.93 10.92 -12.08
CA ILE A 169 -3.55 9.56 -11.69
C ILE A 169 -3.32 9.54 -10.17
N GLN A 170 -4.01 8.64 -9.48
CA GLN A 170 -3.63 8.20 -8.14
C GLN A 170 -2.99 6.83 -8.25
N VAL A 171 -1.79 6.68 -7.68
CA VAL A 171 -1.04 5.44 -7.77
C VAL A 171 -1.04 4.74 -6.42
N VAL A 172 -1.32 3.44 -6.42
CA VAL A 172 -1.19 2.58 -5.24
C VAL A 172 0.08 1.74 -5.39
N MET A 173 1.01 1.86 -4.45
CA MET A 173 2.19 0.99 -4.37
C MET A 173 1.78 -0.33 -3.73
N ALA A 174 1.41 -1.30 -4.57
CA ALA A 174 0.83 -2.56 -4.12
C ALA A 174 1.94 -3.59 -3.80
N PHE A 175 2.39 -3.56 -2.55
CA PHE A 175 3.39 -4.47 -1.98
C PHE A 175 2.81 -5.80 -1.44
N HIS A 176 1.59 -6.15 -1.86
CA HIS A 176 0.85 -7.31 -1.39
C HIS A 176 0.45 -8.23 -2.55
N GLU A 177 0.12 -9.48 -2.24
CA GLU A 177 -0.49 -10.43 -3.17
C GLU A 177 -1.96 -10.07 -3.43
N TYR A 178 -2.42 -10.29 -4.66
CA TYR A 178 -3.82 -10.19 -5.05
C TYR A 178 -4.33 -11.48 -5.71
N GLY A 179 -5.60 -11.76 -5.46
CA GLY A 179 -6.31 -12.91 -6.04
C GLY A 179 -6.39 -14.10 -5.08
N ARG A 180 -7.26 -15.05 -5.41
CA ARG A 180 -7.39 -16.35 -4.74
C ARG A 180 -6.99 -17.45 -5.71
N THR A 181 -6.24 -18.44 -5.25
CA THR A 181 -5.79 -19.58 -6.07
C THR A 181 -6.96 -20.38 -6.66
N ASP A 182 -8.16 -20.28 -6.07
CA ASP A 182 -9.32 -21.12 -6.39
C ASP A 182 -10.32 -20.46 -7.34
N SER A 183 -10.08 -19.21 -7.75
CA SER A 183 -10.92 -18.43 -8.66
C SER A 183 -10.27 -18.29 -10.03
N ALA A 184 -11.07 -18.17 -11.10
CA ALA A 184 -10.59 -17.84 -12.45
C ALA A 184 -10.03 -16.40 -12.58
N ASP A 185 -9.89 -15.69 -11.46
CA ASP A 185 -9.45 -14.30 -11.39
C ASP A 185 -7.94 -14.16 -11.55
N VAL A 186 -7.50 -12.93 -11.86
CA VAL A 186 -6.10 -12.56 -11.98
C VAL A 186 -5.39 -12.79 -10.64
N LEU A 187 -4.36 -13.64 -10.65
CA LEU A 187 -3.46 -13.86 -9.53
C LEU A 187 -2.18 -13.05 -9.73
N ILE A 188 -1.86 -12.20 -8.76
CA ILE A 188 -0.63 -11.41 -8.71
C ILE A 188 0.05 -11.73 -7.39
N SER A 189 1.12 -12.52 -7.44
CA SER A 189 1.90 -12.87 -6.25
C SER A 189 2.87 -11.75 -5.85
N LEU A 190 3.51 -11.89 -4.69
CA LEU A 190 4.78 -11.18 -4.43
C LEU A 190 5.85 -11.59 -5.48
N PRO A 191 6.95 -10.83 -5.63
CA PRO A 191 8.00 -11.19 -6.58
C PRO A 191 8.52 -12.60 -6.40
N ASN A 192 8.82 -13.29 -7.50
CA ASN A 192 9.30 -14.67 -7.45
C ASN A 192 10.57 -14.81 -6.62
N TRP A 193 11.51 -13.85 -6.70
CA TRP A 193 12.73 -13.91 -5.91
C TRP A 193 12.49 -13.80 -4.39
N ILE A 194 11.40 -13.16 -3.96
CA ILE A 194 10.96 -13.16 -2.55
C ILE A 194 10.40 -14.51 -2.16
N LEU A 195 9.56 -15.08 -3.02
CA LEU A 195 8.94 -16.39 -2.78
C LEU A 195 10.01 -17.49 -2.68
N GLU A 196 11.08 -17.44 -3.49
CA GLU A 196 12.20 -18.36 -3.38
C GLU A 196 12.93 -18.23 -2.03
N ILE A 197 13.21 -17.01 -1.56
CA ILE A 197 13.78 -16.79 -0.21
C ILE A 197 12.85 -17.36 0.86
N GLY A 198 11.54 -17.18 0.68
CA GLY A 198 10.51 -17.69 1.59
C GLY A 198 10.44 -19.21 1.71
N LYS A 199 10.93 -19.96 0.71
CA LYS A 199 11.04 -21.43 0.79
C LYS A 199 12.13 -21.85 1.78
N GLU A 200 13.22 -21.10 1.84
CA GLU A 200 14.35 -21.36 2.74
C GLU A 200 14.14 -20.72 4.12
N ASN A 201 13.54 -19.54 4.16
CA ASN A 201 13.28 -18.77 5.37
C ASN A 201 11.82 -18.30 5.41
N GLN A 202 10.96 -19.11 6.03
CA GLN A 202 9.53 -18.80 6.15
C GLN A 202 9.21 -17.66 7.13
N ASP A 203 10.17 -17.22 7.95
CA ASP A 203 9.94 -16.14 8.92
C ASP A 203 9.86 -14.76 8.28
N ILE A 204 10.15 -14.65 6.98
CA ILE A 204 9.88 -13.41 6.22
C ILE A 204 8.38 -13.12 6.08
N PHE A 205 7.52 -14.10 6.39
CA PHE A 205 6.07 -14.00 6.27
C PHE A 205 5.37 -13.96 7.63
N PHE A 206 4.18 -13.38 7.63
CA PHE A 206 3.31 -13.39 8.80
C PHE A 206 2.88 -14.81 9.18
N THR A 207 2.75 -15.03 10.49
CA THR A 207 2.56 -16.37 11.06
C THR A 207 1.53 -16.37 12.16
N ASP A 208 0.60 -17.31 12.11
CA ASP A 208 -0.38 -17.49 13.17
C ASP A 208 0.15 -18.35 14.33
N ARG A 209 -0.70 -18.61 15.32
CA ARG A 209 -0.34 -19.40 16.51
C ARG A 209 -0.13 -20.87 16.18
N GLU A 210 -0.77 -21.35 15.13
CA GLU A 210 -0.68 -22.71 14.62
C GLU A 210 0.56 -22.92 13.73
N GLY A 211 1.37 -21.88 13.52
CA GLY A 211 2.61 -21.92 12.73
C GLY A 211 2.38 -21.85 11.21
N ARG A 212 1.15 -21.57 10.78
CA ARG A 212 0.80 -21.42 9.37
C ARG A 212 1.25 -20.04 8.88
N ARG A 213 1.80 -19.98 7.66
CA ARG A 213 2.38 -18.78 7.05
C ARG A 213 1.46 -18.24 5.96
N THR A 214 1.45 -16.92 5.78
CA THR A 214 0.73 -16.26 4.68
C THR A 214 1.69 -15.47 3.78
N THR A 215 1.62 -15.71 2.48
CA THR A 215 2.42 -15.02 1.45
C THR A 215 1.82 -13.70 1.01
N GLU A 216 0.72 -13.26 1.64
CA GLU A 216 -0.01 -12.06 1.23
C GLU A 216 0.83 -10.78 1.34
N PHE A 217 1.76 -10.73 2.30
CA PHE A 217 2.61 -9.57 2.56
C PHE A 217 3.84 -10.00 3.39
N LEU A 218 4.94 -9.24 3.31
CA LEU A 218 6.12 -9.49 4.14
C LEU A 218 5.86 -9.13 5.61
N SER A 219 6.37 -9.92 6.54
CA SER A 219 6.27 -9.61 7.96
C SER A 219 7.04 -8.32 8.30
N TRP A 220 6.44 -7.42 9.07
CA TRP A 220 7.16 -6.24 9.61
C TRP A 220 8.35 -6.60 10.51
N GLY A 221 8.46 -7.86 10.97
CA GLY A 221 9.63 -8.32 11.71
C GLY A 221 10.93 -8.27 10.91
N ILE A 222 10.87 -8.20 9.58
CA ILE A 222 12.07 -8.11 8.73
C ILE A 222 12.40 -6.67 8.29
N ASP A 223 11.72 -5.66 8.83
CA ASP A 223 11.98 -4.25 8.49
C ASP A 223 13.38 -3.79 8.91
N LYS A 224 13.97 -4.46 9.90
CA LYS A 224 15.33 -4.19 10.41
C LYS A 224 16.32 -5.32 10.12
N GLU A 225 15.86 -6.42 9.53
CA GLU A 225 16.67 -7.62 9.30
C GLU A 225 17.08 -7.73 7.83
N ARG A 226 18.37 -7.97 7.56
CA ARG A 226 18.92 -8.03 6.19
C ARG A 226 18.76 -9.42 5.54
N VAL A 227 17.54 -9.95 5.58
CA VAL A 227 17.21 -11.31 5.11
C VAL A 227 16.79 -11.38 3.64
N LEU A 228 16.67 -10.25 2.94
CA LEU A 228 16.25 -10.16 1.54
C LEU A 228 17.45 -9.89 0.62
N ASN A 229 18.35 -10.89 0.49
CA ASN A 229 19.62 -10.76 -0.25
C ASN A 229 20.47 -9.56 0.22
N GLY A 230 20.58 -9.39 1.53
CA GLY A 230 21.35 -8.31 2.15
C GLY A 230 20.59 -7.00 2.34
N ARG A 231 19.31 -6.92 1.94
CA ARG A 231 18.42 -5.76 2.19
C ARG A 231 17.39 -6.06 3.29
N THR A 232 16.92 -5.01 3.95
CA THR A 232 15.75 -5.08 4.83
C THR A 232 14.44 -4.90 4.07
N GLY A 233 13.29 -5.25 4.69
CA GLY A 233 11.96 -5.03 4.10
C GLY A 233 11.74 -3.57 3.68
N VAL A 234 12.07 -2.62 4.57
CA VAL A 234 11.93 -1.18 4.32
C VAL A 234 12.83 -0.70 3.17
N GLU A 235 14.06 -1.21 3.07
CA GLU A 235 14.96 -0.85 1.95
C GLU A 235 14.40 -1.31 0.60
N VAL A 236 13.79 -2.49 0.54
CA VAL A 236 13.14 -3.00 -0.67
C VAL A 236 12.00 -2.08 -1.12
N TYR A 237 11.12 -1.69 -0.19
CA TYR A 237 10.02 -0.76 -0.50
C TYR A 237 10.54 0.62 -0.90
N PHE A 238 11.57 1.12 -0.22
CA PHE A 238 12.22 2.39 -0.56
C PHE A 238 12.80 2.37 -1.97
N ASP A 239 13.55 1.32 -2.34
CA ASP A 239 14.16 1.21 -3.66
C ASP A 239 13.09 1.17 -4.77
N PHE A 240 11.98 0.46 -4.53
CA PHE A 240 10.83 0.41 -5.44
C PHE A 240 10.21 1.79 -5.66
N MET A 241 9.87 2.50 -4.58
CA MET A 241 9.32 3.86 -4.66
C MET A 241 10.29 4.84 -5.31
N ARG A 242 11.60 4.71 -5.04
CA ARG A 242 12.64 5.51 -5.69
C ARG A 242 12.71 5.22 -7.19
N SER A 243 12.61 3.96 -7.61
CA SER A 243 12.56 3.59 -9.02
C SER A 243 11.33 4.19 -9.70
N PHE A 244 10.15 4.06 -9.08
CA PHE A 244 8.91 4.67 -9.60
C PHE A 244 9.07 6.19 -9.78
N ARG A 245 9.56 6.88 -8.75
CA ARG A 245 9.78 8.33 -8.80
C ARG A 245 10.75 8.74 -9.91
N THR A 246 11.82 7.97 -10.12
CA THR A 246 12.82 8.26 -11.15
C THR A 246 12.26 8.01 -12.55
N GLU A 247 11.52 6.91 -12.70
CA GLU A 247 10.86 6.56 -13.94
C GLU A 247 9.87 7.66 -14.32
N PHE A 248 8.87 7.93 -13.48
CA PHE A 248 7.75 8.83 -13.80
C PHE A 248 7.96 10.30 -13.41
N ASP A 249 9.20 10.78 -13.33
CA ASP A 249 9.53 12.16 -12.92
C ASP A 249 8.86 13.20 -13.82
N ASP A 250 8.73 12.91 -15.11
CA ASP A 250 8.01 13.72 -16.09
C ASP A 250 6.54 13.93 -15.72
N LEU A 251 5.86 12.86 -15.31
CA LEU A 251 4.44 12.92 -14.92
C LEU A 251 4.21 13.63 -13.59
N PHE A 252 5.18 13.54 -12.66
CA PHE A 252 5.19 14.32 -11.43
C PHE A 252 5.41 15.81 -11.72
N ALA A 253 6.36 16.16 -12.59
CA ALA A 253 6.63 17.54 -12.98
C ALA A 253 5.42 18.20 -13.66
N GLU A 254 4.65 17.43 -14.41
CA GLU A 254 3.38 17.85 -15.03
C GLU A 254 2.20 17.92 -14.03
N GLY A 255 2.37 17.39 -12.82
CA GLY A 255 1.31 17.29 -11.82
C GLY A 255 0.19 16.33 -12.23
N LEU A 256 0.46 15.37 -13.12
CA LEU A 256 -0.52 14.37 -13.56
C LEU A 256 -0.81 13.37 -12.44
N ILE A 257 0.23 12.94 -11.74
CA ILE A 257 0.12 12.12 -10.52
C ILE A 257 -0.29 13.03 -9.36
N SER A 258 -1.51 12.85 -8.85
CA SER A 258 -2.08 13.68 -7.78
C SER A 258 -1.86 13.09 -6.39
N ALA A 259 -1.72 11.77 -6.28
CA ALA A 259 -1.46 11.09 -5.02
C ALA A 259 -0.68 9.79 -5.23
N VAL A 260 0.04 9.39 -4.18
CA VAL A 260 0.68 8.08 -4.06
C VAL A 260 0.22 7.47 -2.74
N GLU A 261 -0.52 6.37 -2.83
CA GLU A 261 -0.90 5.53 -1.70
C GLU A 261 0.13 4.42 -1.53
N ILE A 262 0.57 4.18 -0.29
CA ILE A 262 1.60 3.19 0.01
C ILE A 262 0.93 2.02 0.70
N GLY A 263 0.96 0.84 0.08
CA GLY A 263 0.43 -0.38 0.69
C GLY A 263 1.30 -0.82 1.87
N LEU A 264 0.72 -0.95 3.06
CA LEU A 264 1.47 -1.24 4.29
C LEU A 264 1.19 -2.63 4.89
N GLY A 265 0.40 -3.44 4.20
CA GLY A 265 0.02 -4.76 4.66
C GLY A 265 -0.87 -5.51 3.68
N PRO A 266 -1.54 -6.57 4.15
CA PRO A 266 -2.44 -7.39 3.34
C PRO A 266 -3.56 -6.53 2.73
N SER A 267 -3.85 -6.74 1.46
CA SER A 267 -4.81 -5.90 0.69
C SER A 267 -4.43 -4.41 0.62
N GLY A 268 -3.17 -4.06 0.91
CA GLY A 268 -2.67 -2.68 0.94
C GLY A 268 -2.89 -1.96 2.27
N GLU A 269 -3.66 -2.52 3.19
CA GLU A 269 -4.03 -1.85 4.44
C GLU A 269 -2.98 -2.04 5.54
N LEU A 270 -2.82 -1.02 6.40
CA LEU A 270 -1.97 -1.13 7.59
C LEU A 270 -2.66 -1.99 8.66
N ARG A 271 -2.57 -3.31 8.50
CA ARG A 271 -3.11 -4.30 9.44
C ARG A 271 -2.36 -5.63 9.38
N TYR A 272 -2.61 -6.45 10.39
CA TYR A 272 -2.22 -7.86 10.34
C TYR A 272 -3.18 -8.67 9.43
N PRO A 273 -2.73 -9.80 8.84
CA PRO A 273 -3.56 -10.71 8.05
C PRO A 273 -4.47 -11.60 8.93
N SER A 274 -5.18 -11.01 9.91
CA SER A 274 -6.00 -11.73 10.89
C SER A 274 -7.26 -12.37 10.31
N PHE A 275 -7.70 -11.92 9.13
CA PHE A 275 -8.95 -12.35 8.48
C PHE A 275 -8.70 -13.12 7.18
N SER A 276 -7.56 -13.82 7.06
CA SER A 276 -7.22 -14.53 5.83
C SER A 276 -8.18 -15.70 5.57
N GLU A 277 -8.96 -15.60 4.50
CA GLU A 277 -9.90 -16.64 4.07
C GLU A 277 -9.18 -17.93 3.65
N ARG A 278 -7.91 -17.81 3.20
CA ARG A 278 -7.00 -18.94 2.87
C ARG A 278 -6.67 -19.77 4.11
N MET A 279 -6.72 -19.14 5.28
CA MET A 279 -6.43 -19.75 6.57
C MET A 279 -7.71 -20.26 7.25
N GLY A 280 -8.82 -20.33 6.49
CA GLY A 280 -10.10 -20.86 6.96
C GLY A 280 -10.97 -19.82 7.67
N TRP A 281 -10.57 -18.55 7.72
CA TRP A 281 -11.43 -17.51 8.29
C TRP A 281 -12.70 -17.33 7.45
N ARG A 282 -13.82 -17.09 8.14
CA ARG A 282 -15.12 -16.77 7.54
C ARG A 282 -15.81 -15.71 8.38
N TYR A 283 -16.46 -14.75 7.72
CA TYR A 283 -17.27 -13.74 8.40
C TYR A 283 -18.41 -14.40 9.20
N PRO A 284 -18.74 -13.92 10.41
CA PRO A 284 -18.18 -12.79 11.16
C PRO A 284 -17.15 -13.21 12.23
N GLY A 285 -16.28 -14.18 11.94
CA GLY A 285 -15.29 -14.66 12.90
C GLY A 285 -14.36 -13.55 13.42
N ILE A 286 -13.93 -13.63 14.67
CA ILE A 286 -13.10 -12.60 15.33
C ILE A 286 -11.67 -12.45 14.78
N GLY A 287 -11.25 -13.34 13.87
CA GLY A 287 -9.91 -13.37 13.31
C GLY A 287 -8.91 -14.16 14.16
N LEU A 288 -7.71 -14.33 13.64
CA LEU A 288 -6.61 -15.03 14.29
C LEU A 288 -5.53 -14.06 14.77
N GLY A 289 -4.87 -14.42 15.88
CA GLY A 289 -3.68 -13.74 16.34
C GLY A 289 -2.51 -14.06 15.43
N VAL A 290 -1.96 -13.03 14.79
CA VAL A 290 -0.81 -13.14 13.89
C VAL A 290 0.36 -12.39 14.51
N ASN A 291 1.55 -13.00 14.48
CA ASN A 291 2.77 -12.38 14.95
C ASN A 291 3.62 -11.87 13.78
N SER A 292 4.20 -10.68 13.96
CA SER A 292 5.25 -10.16 13.08
C SER A 292 6.65 -10.61 13.48
N LYS A 293 6.84 -11.19 14.67
CA LYS A 293 8.18 -11.54 15.16
C LYS A 293 8.78 -12.67 14.32
N THR A 294 9.98 -12.44 13.82
CA THR A 294 10.85 -13.49 13.28
C THR A 294 11.26 -14.42 14.43
N GLN A 295 11.45 -15.72 14.16
CA GLN A 295 11.92 -16.66 15.18
C GLN A 295 13.33 -16.29 15.69
N LEU A 296 14.05 -15.43 14.95
CA LEU A 296 15.31 -14.79 15.33
C LEU A 296 15.22 -13.96 16.62
N ASP A 297 14.05 -13.41 16.94
CA ASP A 297 13.81 -12.58 18.12
C ASP A 297 13.54 -13.43 19.39
N GLN A 298 13.39 -14.76 19.22
CA GLN A 298 13.31 -15.71 20.32
C GLN A 298 14.71 -16.24 20.66
N SER A 299 15.55 -15.36 21.21
CA SER A 299 16.65 -15.84 22.04
C SER A 299 16.04 -16.63 23.21
N PRO A 300 16.40 -17.90 23.45
CA PRO A 300 15.94 -18.57 24.66
C PRO A 300 16.54 -17.79 25.82
N LEU A 301 15.68 -17.18 26.64
CA LEU A 301 16.06 -16.81 27.99
C LEU A 301 16.56 -18.09 28.63
N LEU A 302 17.88 -18.22 28.70
CA LEU A 302 18.59 -19.25 29.42
C LEU A 302 17.99 -19.32 30.82
N SER A 303 17.19 -20.36 31.06
CA SER A 303 16.89 -20.82 32.40
C SER A 303 18.20 -21.30 33.02
N LYS A 304 18.82 -20.45 33.83
CA LYS A 304 19.67 -20.90 34.93
C LYS A 304 18.83 -21.00 36.20
#